data_AF-A0A2R6H7N6-F1
#
_entry.id   AF-A0A2R6H7N6-F1
#
_cell.length_a   1.000
_cell.length_b   1.000
_cell.length_c   1.000
_cell.angle_alpha   90.00
_cell.angle_beta   90.00
_cell.angle_gamma   90.00
#
_symmetry.space_group_name_H-M   'P 1'
#
loop_
_entity.id
_entity.type
_entity.pdbx_description
1 polymer ?
#
loop_
_entity_poly.entity_id
_entity_poly.type
_entity_poly.pdbx_seq_one_letter_code
_entity_poly.pdbx_strand_id
1 'polypeptide(L)'
;MSAVPATPHAEGNHVEFSSADERPASGGSGDGCGCGSACGCGGTARAEAVADGGATPANVDSEGTLGDLTFTEPKADASQDVDDGAPAERVGVPDGVELDTPGYSIRAEMNDIETPDEKTWFMELDEAVIGDDRCIQCGTCVAACPSDSIGIGDDGLPKLVKMCTGCSLCWDFCPRGGLRYERQWKITGGEDNASGAGDPITEFSATVEEGWRENAQDGGVVTSILIHLLEAGEIDGALIATESEEDPWRAESFLATTPEELIENAGSFYNQTMALGNLDIGQWEDELPNEDPEDLSLALVGTPCEIEGIRALRDFEWDYASQEAGVRAVEYTIALMCTKNFNYERLIGEQLQEKRGIDPAEIGKLDVLHGEMMAYGHGGELMVEEDVEDFHDAALKGCDECADFTGYCADLTVGSVGSSEEYSSVIVRTKKGLDAWELAAPDLDYHDLEDRSAIGGLQSWDKKKAFESLERPFDPDAPRFIDYTDHADRYDTERNPHEADH
;
A
#
# COMPACT_ATOMS: atom_id res chain seq x y z
N MET A 1 5.51 -16.63 63.01
CA MET A 1 6.96 -16.52 62.72
C MET A 1 7.08 -16.34 61.22
N SER A 2 7.42 -15.21 60.60
CA SER A 2 7.56 -13.77 60.92
C SER A 2 7.30 -13.09 59.56
N ALA A 3 6.31 -12.20 59.42
CA ALA A 3 6.39 -10.74 59.64
C ALA A 3 7.22 -9.96 58.57
N VAL A 4 6.58 -9.51 57.48
CA VAL A 4 6.21 -8.10 57.09
C VAL A 4 7.22 -7.00 57.53
N PRO A 5 7.59 -5.94 56.75
CA PRO A 5 6.60 -5.02 56.18
C PRO A 5 6.87 -4.21 54.89
N ALA A 6 5.76 -3.61 54.44
CA ALA A 6 5.56 -2.68 53.35
C ALA A 6 5.50 -1.20 53.81
N THR A 7 5.30 -0.31 52.81
CA THR A 7 4.83 1.12 52.81
C THR A 7 5.90 2.23 52.92
N PRO A 8 5.65 3.50 52.49
CA PRO A 8 4.45 4.13 51.86
C PRO A 8 4.71 5.12 50.68
N HIS A 9 3.60 5.63 50.10
CA HIS A 9 3.42 6.81 49.22
C HIS A 9 3.71 8.18 49.90
N ALA A 10 4.02 9.22 49.10
CA ALA A 10 3.64 10.65 49.25
C ALA A 10 4.15 11.46 48.03
N GLU A 11 3.29 12.06 47.20
CA GLU A 11 2.85 13.47 47.17
C GLU A 11 3.86 14.48 46.55
N GLY A 12 3.34 15.33 45.65
CA GLY A 12 4.09 16.15 44.71
C GLY A 12 4.66 17.47 45.25
N ASN A 13 5.30 18.23 44.36
CA ASN A 13 5.50 19.66 44.53
C ASN A 13 5.86 20.36 43.20
N HIS A 14 5.10 21.40 42.88
CA HIS A 14 5.49 22.51 42.01
C HIS A 14 6.64 23.30 42.63
N VAL A 15 7.56 23.83 41.83
CA VAL A 15 8.34 25.03 42.21
C VAL A 15 8.69 25.87 40.96
N GLU A 16 8.09 27.07 40.88
CA GLU A 16 8.54 28.21 40.08
C GLU A 16 9.90 28.73 40.57
N PHE A 17 10.73 29.34 39.72
CA PHE A 17 11.66 30.37 40.21
C PHE A 17 11.80 31.57 39.28
N SER A 18 11.74 32.72 39.94
CA SER A 18 11.61 34.07 39.46
C SER A 18 12.90 34.72 38.97
N SER A 19 12.68 35.78 38.20
CA SER A 19 13.58 36.83 37.74
C SER A 19 14.41 37.57 38.80
N ALA A 20 15.46 38.22 38.26
CA ALA A 20 16.03 39.53 38.64
C ALA A 20 17.23 39.59 39.61
N ASP A 21 18.40 39.80 38.99
CA ASP A 21 19.22 41.03 39.04
C ASP A 21 20.16 41.39 40.22
N GLU A 22 21.25 42.04 39.82
CA GLU A 22 22.19 42.94 40.53
C GLU A 22 23.43 42.43 41.34
N ARG A 23 24.58 42.41 40.63
CA ARG A 23 25.88 43.16 40.88
C ARG A 23 26.73 42.89 42.16
N PRO A 24 28.03 43.32 42.28
CA PRO A 24 29.01 43.85 41.29
C PRO A 24 30.51 43.39 41.41
N ALA A 25 31.26 43.65 40.32
CA ALA A 25 32.64 44.18 40.13
C ALA A 25 33.86 43.84 41.04
N SER A 26 34.93 43.36 40.40
CA SER A 26 36.37 43.79 40.43
C SER A 26 37.22 42.58 39.97
N GLY A 27 38.26 42.61 39.13
CA GLY A 27 39.22 43.59 38.62
C GLY A 27 40.58 42.87 38.62
N GLY A 28 41.26 42.67 37.48
CA GLY A 28 42.61 42.09 37.48
C GLY A 28 43.11 41.47 36.16
N SER A 29 44.02 42.18 35.53
CA SER A 29 44.96 41.89 34.43
C SER A 29 45.66 40.52 34.38
N GLY A 30 46.03 40.07 33.17
CA GLY A 30 47.15 39.13 32.97
C GLY A 30 47.23 38.53 31.55
N ASP A 31 48.29 38.87 30.83
CA ASP A 31 48.63 38.51 29.44
C ASP A 31 48.73 37.00 29.13
N GLY A 32 48.52 36.68 27.84
CA GLY A 32 49.46 35.83 27.10
C GLY A 32 48.95 34.45 26.68
N CYS A 33 48.31 34.36 25.51
CA CYS A 33 48.23 33.12 24.74
C CYS A 33 49.11 33.25 23.49
N GLY A 34 50.29 32.65 23.53
CA GLY A 34 51.17 32.49 22.38
C GLY A 34 50.88 31.16 21.69
N CYS A 35 50.32 31.20 20.48
CA CYS A 35 50.33 30.06 19.57
C CYS A 35 51.52 30.20 18.61
N GLY A 36 52.34 29.16 18.58
CA GLY A 36 53.53 29.07 17.75
C GLY A 36 53.19 28.88 16.28
N SER A 37 53.84 29.71 15.48
CA SER A 37 54.15 29.61 14.06
C SER A 37 54.16 28.18 13.48
N ALA A 38 53.22 27.91 12.55
CA ALA A 38 53.49 27.28 11.25
C ALA A 38 52.16 27.02 10.51
N CYS A 39 51.64 28.04 9.82
CA CYS A 39 50.92 27.92 8.55
C CYS A 39 50.84 29.34 7.97
N GLY A 40 51.61 29.59 6.92
CA GLY A 40 51.65 30.88 6.25
C GLY A 40 50.41 31.08 5.40
N CYS A 41 49.56 32.02 5.81
CA CYS A 41 48.61 32.70 4.95
C CYS A 41 48.80 34.20 5.16
N GLY A 42 49.85 34.75 4.55
CA GLY A 42 49.96 36.19 4.34
C GLY A 42 48.96 36.57 3.25
N GLY A 43 47.81 37.10 3.66
CA GLY A 43 46.79 37.61 2.77
C GLY A 43 45.76 38.37 3.58
N THR A 44 45.92 39.70 3.64
CA THR A 44 44.89 40.62 4.14
C THR A 44 43.69 40.54 3.20
N ALA A 45 42.70 39.75 3.59
CA ALA A 45 41.32 39.92 3.19
C ALA A 45 40.48 39.46 4.39
N ARG A 46 39.72 40.38 4.99
CA ARG A 46 38.59 39.97 5.83
C ARG A 46 37.69 39.16 4.91
N ALA A 47 37.56 37.86 5.17
CA ALA A 47 36.52 37.07 4.54
C ALA A 47 35.20 37.56 5.12
N GLU A 48 34.53 38.45 4.40
CA GLU A 48 33.12 38.72 4.66
C GLU A 48 32.39 37.42 4.39
N ALA A 49 31.66 36.92 5.40
CA ALA A 49 30.75 35.81 5.20
C ALA A 49 29.64 36.31 4.26
N VAL A 50 29.63 35.80 3.03
CA VAL A 50 28.58 36.10 2.04
C VAL A 50 27.70 34.86 1.93
N ALA A 51 26.39 35.04 2.09
CA ALA A 51 25.43 33.99 1.76
C ALA A 51 25.45 33.72 0.25
N ASP A 52 25.27 32.46 -0.14
CA ASP A 52 25.24 31.96 -1.52
C ASP A 52 24.20 32.67 -2.42
N GLY A 53 23.19 33.32 -1.83
CA GLY A 53 22.19 34.14 -2.53
C GLY A 53 22.57 35.61 -2.79
N GLY A 54 23.78 36.07 -2.44
CA GLY A 54 24.25 37.43 -2.77
C GLY A 54 23.59 38.59 -2.00
N ALA A 55 22.71 38.31 -1.04
CA ALA A 55 22.12 39.32 -0.16
C ALA A 55 22.76 39.25 1.23
N THR A 56 23.23 40.40 1.73
CA THR A 56 23.64 40.53 3.13
C THR A 56 22.39 40.45 4.01
N PRO A 57 22.35 39.59 5.05
CA PRO A 57 21.22 39.55 5.97
C PRO A 57 21.00 40.93 6.59
N ALA A 58 19.77 41.46 6.52
CA ALA A 58 19.47 42.84 6.89
C ALA A 58 19.71 43.14 8.39
N ASN A 59 19.80 42.11 9.22
CA ASN A 59 20.00 42.21 10.67
C ASN A 59 21.41 41.81 11.11
N VAL A 60 22.40 41.81 10.21
CA VAL A 60 23.81 41.55 10.57
C VAL A 60 24.62 42.81 10.33
N ASP A 61 25.30 43.28 11.38
CA ASP A 61 26.16 44.46 11.25
C ASP A 61 27.47 44.14 10.51
N SER A 62 28.22 45.20 10.17
CA SER A 62 29.50 45.07 9.45
C SER A 62 30.60 44.33 10.23
N GLU A 63 30.36 43.98 11.50
CA GLU A 63 31.27 43.17 12.32
C GLU A 63 30.78 41.72 12.49
N GLY A 64 29.66 41.35 11.86
CA GLY A 64 29.10 39.99 11.88
C GLY A 64 28.21 39.70 13.08
N THR A 65 27.78 40.73 13.82
CA THR A 65 26.90 40.55 14.98
C THR A 65 25.44 40.62 14.56
N LEU A 66 24.64 39.65 15.01
CA LEU A 66 23.20 39.62 14.79
C LEU A 66 22.52 40.69 15.67
N GLY A 67 21.84 41.63 15.03
CA GLY A 67 20.93 42.59 15.66
C GLY A 67 19.50 42.04 15.81
N ASP A 68 18.67 42.80 16.52
CA ASP A 68 17.27 42.44 16.79
C ASP A 68 16.44 42.34 15.49
N LEU A 69 15.64 41.28 15.40
CA LEU A 69 14.73 41.05 14.29
C LEU A 69 13.53 42.00 14.39
N THR A 70 13.36 42.84 13.37
CA THR A 70 12.14 43.64 13.18
C THR A 70 11.36 43.04 12.02
N PHE A 71 10.24 42.40 12.34
CA PHE A 71 9.31 41.93 11.32
C PHE A 71 8.58 43.13 10.73
N THR A 72 8.51 43.18 9.40
CA THR A 72 7.63 44.15 8.74
C THR A 72 6.21 43.68 8.98
N GLU A 73 5.40 44.53 9.59
CA GLU A 73 3.98 44.26 9.79
C GLU A 73 3.32 44.06 8.42
N PRO A 74 2.60 42.94 8.20
CA PRO A 74 1.98 42.67 6.90
C PRO A 74 1.01 43.80 6.56
N LYS A 75 0.99 44.23 5.30
CA LYS A 75 0.04 45.24 4.85
C LYS A 75 -1.38 44.69 5.03
N ALA A 76 -2.17 45.35 5.86
CA ALA A 76 -3.60 45.08 5.94
C ALA A 76 -4.25 45.34 4.57
N ASP A 77 -5.16 44.45 4.16
CA ASP A 77 -5.93 44.52 2.92
C ASP A 77 -5.10 44.47 1.61
N ALA A 78 -3.89 43.92 1.66
CA ALA A 78 -3.10 43.60 0.47
C ALA A 78 -2.58 42.16 0.54
N SER A 79 -3.24 41.25 -0.19
CA SER A 79 -2.69 39.92 -0.48
C SER A 79 -1.51 40.04 -1.45
N GLN A 80 -0.65 39.02 -1.49
CA GLN A 80 0.21 38.83 -2.65
C GLN A 80 -0.67 38.67 -3.89
N ASP A 81 -0.22 39.21 -5.02
CA ASP A 81 -0.85 39.02 -6.33
C ASP A 81 -0.53 37.59 -6.75
N VAL A 82 -1.34 36.64 -6.27
CA VAL A 82 -1.31 35.25 -6.72
C VAL A 82 -2.30 35.14 -7.87
N ASP A 83 -1.82 34.66 -9.02
CA ASP A 83 -2.71 34.32 -10.13
C ASP A 83 -3.76 33.31 -9.63
N ASP A 84 -5.04 33.56 -9.91
CA ASP A 84 -6.17 32.66 -9.62
C ASP A 84 -6.19 31.44 -10.57
N GLY A 85 -5.02 30.94 -10.95
CA GLY A 85 -4.85 29.73 -11.76
C GLY A 85 -5.21 28.47 -10.98
N ALA A 86 -5.37 27.35 -11.69
CA ALA A 86 -5.54 26.07 -11.01
C ALA A 86 -4.31 25.79 -10.11
N PRO A 87 -4.46 25.13 -8.95
CA PRO A 87 -3.32 24.80 -8.08
C PRO A 87 -2.20 24.01 -8.78
N ALA A 88 -2.54 23.31 -9.86
CA ALA A 88 -1.62 22.55 -10.70
C ALA A 88 -0.91 23.40 -11.77
N GLU A 89 -1.32 24.66 -11.97
CA GLU A 89 -0.77 25.56 -12.99
C GLU A 89 0.56 26.16 -12.50
N ARG A 90 1.65 25.86 -13.21
CA ARG A 90 2.99 26.34 -12.84
C ARG A 90 3.11 27.84 -13.14
N VAL A 91 3.23 28.65 -12.10
CA VAL A 91 3.46 30.10 -12.20
C VAL A 91 4.86 30.43 -12.72
N GLY A 92 4.95 31.35 -13.69
CA GLY A 92 6.22 31.91 -14.18
C GLY A 92 6.93 31.10 -15.28
N VAL A 93 6.25 30.15 -15.93
CA VAL A 93 6.80 29.44 -17.10
C VAL A 93 6.86 30.38 -18.31
N PRO A 94 8.02 30.58 -18.96
CA PRO A 94 8.12 31.41 -20.16
C PRO A 94 7.27 30.84 -21.31
N ASP A 95 6.60 31.71 -22.08
CA ASP A 95 5.77 31.31 -23.22
C ASP A 95 6.51 30.35 -24.18
N GLY A 96 5.94 29.16 -24.39
CA GLY A 96 6.45 28.16 -25.33
C GLY A 96 7.54 27.22 -24.79
N VAL A 97 7.75 27.19 -23.47
CA VAL A 97 8.63 26.21 -22.81
C VAL A 97 7.79 25.06 -22.27
N GLU A 98 7.85 23.91 -22.94
CA GLU A 98 7.47 22.62 -22.33
C GLU A 98 8.61 22.23 -21.38
N LEU A 99 8.32 22.21 -20.08
CA LEU A 99 9.25 21.72 -19.07
C LEU A 99 8.98 20.22 -18.89
N ASP A 100 9.63 19.41 -19.71
CA ASP A 100 9.69 17.97 -19.48
C ASP A 100 10.36 17.68 -18.13
N THR A 101 9.99 16.56 -17.50
CA THR A 101 10.76 16.03 -16.38
C THR A 101 12.20 15.84 -16.87
N PRO A 102 13.19 16.52 -16.27
CA PRO A 102 14.56 16.41 -16.75
C PRO A 102 15.01 14.95 -16.65
N GLY A 103 15.57 14.42 -17.74
CA GLY A 103 16.14 13.08 -17.74
C GLY A 103 17.20 12.93 -16.65
N TYR A 104 17.30 11.73 -16.08
CA TYR A 104 18.17 11.47 -14.93
C TYR A 104 19.68 11.56 -15.25
N SER A 105 20.06 11.78 -16.52
CA SER A 105 21.42 12.20 -16.90
C SER A 105 21.93 13.42 -16.09
N ILE A 106 21.04 14.35 -15.74
CA ILE A 106 21.38 15.50 -14.88
C ILE A 106 21.84 15.05 -13.49
N ARG A 107 21.34 13.93 -12.97
CA ARG A 107 21.76 13.40 -11.67
C ARG A 107 23.20 12.91 -11.69
N ALA A 108 23.63 12.30 -12.80
CA ALA A 108 25.02 11.92 -13.01
C ALA A 108 25.93 13.15 -13.16
N GLU A 109 25.41 14.24 -13.73
CA GLU A 109 26.12 15.52 -13.83
C GLU A 109 26.19 16.29 -12.50
N MET A 110 25.22 16.09 -11.59
CA MET A 110 25.09 16.85 -10.33
C MET A 110 25.66 16.16 -9.09
N ASN A 111 25.91 14.84 -9.10
CA ASN A 111 26.39 14.11 -7.93
C ASN A 111 27.85 13.66 -8.08
N ASP A 112 28.76 14.26 -7.32
CA ASP A 112 30.14 13.79 -7.10
C ASP A 112 30.21 12.61 -6.09
N ILE A 113 29.12 11.85 -5.92
CA ILE A 113 29.01 10.78 -4.92
C ILE A 113 29.01 9.43 -5.63
N GLU A 114 30.01 8.58 -5.34
CA GLU A 114 30.01 7.17 -5.74
C GLU A 114 28.82 6.45 -5.08
N THR A 115 27.87 5.99 -5.89
CA THR A 115 26.77 5.13 -5.45
C THR A 115 27.25 3.69 -5.31
N PRO A 116 26.73 2.90 -4.35
CA PRO A 116 27.02 1.48 -4.28
C PRO A 116 26.61 0.77 -5.57
N ASP A 117 27.46 -0.14 -6.06
CA ASP A 117 27.28 -0.87 -7.33
C ASP A 117 26.00 -1.73 -7.39
N GLU A 118 25.38 -2.03 -6.24
CA GLU A 118 24.19 -2.89 -6.10
C GLU A 118 22.93 -2.12 -5.64
N LYS A 119 22.95 -0.79 -5.71
CA LYS A 119 21.81 0.02 -5.22
C LYS A 119 20.61 -0.12 -6.16
N THR A 120 19.49 -0.60 -5.62
CA THR A 120 18.22 -0.77 -6.34
C THR A 120 17.33 0.46 -6.22
N TRP A 121 16.87 0.97 -7.36
CA TRP A 121 15.97 2.10 -7.52
C TRP A 121 14.59 1.64 -7.98
N PHE A 122 13.69 2.58 -8.19
CA PHE A 122 12.41 2.27 -8.83
C PHE A 122 12.59 1.76 -10.27
N MET A 123 13.65 2.17 -10.99
CA MET A 123 13.85 1.75 -12.39
C MET A 123 14.06 0.25 -12.52
N GLU A 124 14.69 -0.38 -11.53
CA GLU A 124 14.81 -1.85 -11.46
C GLU A 124 13.44 -2.53 -11.34
N LEU A 125 12.56 -1.98 -10.51
CA LEU A 125 11.18 -2.49 -10.40
C LEU A 125 10.40 -2.23 -11.69
N ASP A 126 10.54 -1.04 -12.25
CA ASP A 126 9.88 -0.62 -13.49
C ASP A 126 10.27 -1.55 -14.63
N GLU A 127 11.56 -1.70 -14.92
CA GLU A 127 12.08 -2.58 -15.97
C GLU A 127 11.67 -4.05 -15.78
N ALA A 128 11.92 -4.63 -14.59
CA ALA A 128 11.76 -6.06 -14.39
C ALA A 128 10.33 -6.52 -14.10
N VAL A 129 9.43 -5.60 -13.70
CA VAL A 129 8.05 -5.96 -13.33
C VAL A 129 7.02 -5.19 -14.15
N ILE A 130 7.14 -3.88 -14.29
CA ILE A 130 6.11 -3.05 -14.92
C ILE A 130 6.25 -3.12 -16.45
N GLY A 131 7.45 -2.80 -16.96
CA GLY A 131 7.81 -2.86 -18.38
C GLY A 131 7.72 -4.27 -18.97
N ASP A 132 7.91 -5.31 -18.15
CA ASP A 132 7.76 -6.71 -18.54
C ASP A 132 6.32 -7.27 -18.41
N ASP A 133 5.31 -6.40 -18.19
CA ASP A 133 3.87 -6.76 -18.05
C ASP A 133 3.58 -7.73 -16.87
N ARG A 134 4.47 -7.80 -15.88
CA ARG A 134 4.35 -8.67 -14.69
C ARG A 134 3.68 -7.99 -13.50
N CYS A 135 3.39 -6.70 -13.56
CA CYS A 135 2.68 -5.99 -12.51
C CYS A 135 1.29 -6.62 -12.27
N ILE A 136 0.97 -6.91 -11.01
CA ILE A 136 -0.33 -7.46 -10.57
C ILE A 136 -1.24 -6.41 -9.92
N GLN A 137 -0.90 -5.13 -10.05
CA GLN A 137 -1.71 -4.00 -9.58
C GLN A 137 -2.17 -4.08 -8.11
N CYS A 138 -1.29 -4.55 -7.20
CA CYS A 138 -1.61 -4.64 -5.77
C CYS A 138 -1.29 -3.38 -4.95
N GLY A 139 -0.55 -2.42 -5.50
CA GLY A 139 -0.17 -1.17 -4.81
C GLY A 139 0.92 -1.28 -3.73
N THR A 140 1.49 -2.46 -3.43
CA THR A 140 2.48 -2.61 -2.33
C THR A 140 3.69 -1.70 -2.48
N CYS A 141 4.15 -1.46 -3.71
CA CYS A 141 5.30 -0.58 -3.96
C CYS A 141 5.03 0.89 -3.58
N VAL A 142 3.77 1.34 -3.71
CA VAL A 142 3.34 2.68 -3.31
C VAL A 142 3.36 2.78 -1.78
N ALA A 143 2.71 1.84 -1.09
CA ALA A 143 2.70 1.76 0.37
C ALA A 143 4.11 1.69 0.98
N ALA A 144 5.02 0.95 0.34
CA ALA A 144 6.39 0.76 0.80
C ALA A 144 7.29 2.00 0.61
N CYS A 145 6.86 3.01 -0.16
CA CYS A 145 7.72 4.12 -0.57
C CYS A 145 7.88 5.15 0.55
N PRO A 146 9.06 5.31 1.19
CA PRO A 146 9.21 6.24 2.30
C PRO A 146 9.25 7.70 1.88
N SER A 147 9.61 7.98 0.63
CA SER A 147 9.68 9.33 0.10
C SER A 147 8.41 9.73 -0.66
N ASP A 148 7.34 8.93 -0.56
CA ASP A 148 6.07 9.16 -1.23
C ASP A 148 6.24 9.53 -2.71
N SER A 149 7.13 8.78 -3.38
CA SER A 149 7.63 9.12 -4.72
C SER A 149 6.99 8.33 -5.84
N ILE A 150 6.22 7.31 -5.50
CA ILE A 150 5.53 6.43 -6.44
C ILE A 150 4.04 6.75 -6.34
N GLY A 151 3.43 7.11 -7.46
CA GLY A 151 1.98 7.30 -7.59
C GLY A 151 1.42 6.32 -8.61
N ILE A 152 0.13 6.42 -8.89
CA ILE A 152 -0.56 5.59 -9.90
C ILE A 152 -0.70 6.38 -11.19
N GLY A 153 -0.36 5.74 -12.31
CA GLY A 153 -0.48 6.25 -13.66
C GLY A 153 -1.90 6.24 -14.19
N ASP A 154 -2.10 6.94 -15.29
CA ASP A 154 -3.40 6.98 -15.97
C ASP A 154 -3.71 5.59 -16.59
N ASP A 155 -2.66 4.81 -16.85
CA ASP A 155 -2.67 3.40 -17.25
C ASP A 155 -2.91 2.42 -16.06
N GLY A 156 -3.11 2.94 -14.85
CA GLY A 156 -3.30 2.14 -13.64
C GLY A 156 -2.05 1.41 -13.17
N LEU A 157 -0.85 1.83 -13.59
CA LEU A 157 0.43 1.24 -13.18
C LEU A 157 1.21 2.17 -12.24
N PRO A 158 2.05 1.65 -11.34
CA PRO A 158 2.92 2.49 -10.52
C PRO A 158 3.86 3.33 -11.40
N LYS A 159 3.96 4.63 -11.14
CA LYS A 159 4.89 5.55 -11.81
C LYS A 159 5.59 6.46 -10.81
N LEU A 160 6.79 6.93 -11.13
CA LEU A 160 7.42 7.96 -10.33
C LEU A 160 6.73 9.31 -10.52
N VAL A 161 6.32 9.89 -9.40
CA VAL A 161 5.73 11.24 -9.32
C VAL A 161 6.62 12.22 -8.55
N LYS A 162 7.59 11.72 -7.77
CA LYS A 162 8.64 12.52 -7.10
C LYS A 162 10.00 11.85 -7.23
N MET A 163 11.04 12.47 -6.66
CA MET A 163 12.41 12.00 -6.74
C MET A 163 12.63 10.71 -5.93
N CYS A 164 13.01 9.62 -6.61
CA CYS A 164 13.37 8.36 -5.96
C CYS A 164 14.68 8.50 -5.17
N THR A 165 14.70 7.96 -3.95
CA THR A 165 15.89 7.93 -3.07
C THR A 165 16.75 6.67 -3.24
N GLY A 166 16.23 5.65 -3.93
CA GLY A 166 16.87 4.37 -4.17
C GLY A 166 16.99 3.50 -2.92
N CYS A 167 15.94 3.43 -2.12
CA CYS A 167 15.90 2.68 -0.87
C CYS A 167 15.61 1.18 -1.03
N SER A 168 15.46 0.66 -2.26
CA SER A 168 15.06 -0.71 -2.64
C SER A 168 13.68 -1.22 -2.17
N LEU A 169 12.96 -0.51 -1.30
CA LEU A 169 11.75 -1.03 -0.66
C LEU A 169 10.63 -1.40 -1.65
N CYS A 170 10.44 -0.59 -2.71
CA CYS A 170 9.47 -0.92 -3.77
C CYS A 170 9.78 -2.25 -4.49
N TRP A 171 11.06 -2.59 -4.62
CA TRP A 171 11.51 -3.87 -5.14
C TRP A 171 11.32 -5.00 -4.12
N ASP A 172 11.82 -4.80 -2.91
CA ASP A 172 11.84 -5.81 -1.84
C ASP A 172 10.44 -6.29 -1.48
N PHE A 173 9.44 -5.41 -1.52
CA PHE A 173 8.06 -5.73 -1.15
C PHE A 173 7.17 -6.07 -2.35
N CYS A 174 7.67 -6.02 -3.59
CA CYS A 174 6.89 -6.43 -4.75
C CYS A 174 6.80 -7.97 -4.84
N PRO A 175 5.59 -8.58 -4.83
CA PRO A 175 5.41 -10.04 -4.96
C PRO A 175 5.96 -10.64 -6.25
N ARG A 176 6.17 -9.81 -7.28
CA ARG A 176 6.73 -10.20 -8.59
C ARG A 176 8.19 -9.81 -8.76
N GLY A 177 8.71 -8.97 -7.87
CA GLY A 177 10.10 -8.57 -7.80
C GLY A 177 10.84 -9.29 -6.68
N GLY A 178 11.19 -8.55 -5.64
CA GLY A 178 12.03 -9.01 -4.54
C GLY A 178 11.32 -9.89 -3.51
N LEU A 179 10.00 -9.81 -3.35
CA LEU A 179 9.32 -10.49 -2.23
C LEU A 179 9.12 -11.99 -2.50
N ARG A 180 9.66 -12.84 -1.64
CA ARG A 180 9.23 -14.25 -1.52
C ARG A 180 7.96 -14.33 -0.70
N TYR A 181 6.83 -14.15 -1.37
CA TYR A 181 5.52 -14.19 -0.73
C TYR A 181 5.27 -15.52 0.00
N GLU A 182 5.81 -16.63 -0.54
CA GLU A 182 5.63 -17.98 0.03
C GLU A 182 6.26 -18.16 1.41
N ARG A 183 7.25 -17.33 1.76
CA ARG A 183 7.91 -17.38 3.06
C ARG A 183 6.98 -16.92 4.19
N GLN A 184 5.96 -16.14 3.86
CA GLN A 184 5.02 -15.60 4.85
C GLN A 184 3.97 -16.63 5.27
N TRP A 185 3.80 -17.69 4.47
CA TRP A 185 2.76 -18.67 4.68
C TRP A 185 3.00 -19.45 5.96
N LYS A 186 2.06 -19.35 6.89
CA LYS A 186 2.04 -20.16 8.11
C LYS A 186 1.29 -21.45 7.84
N ILE A 187 1.92 -22.35 7.09
CA ILE A 187 1.40 -23.71 6.92
C ILE A 187 1.79 -24.50 8.17
N THR A 188 0.94 -24.47 9.19
CA THR A 188 0.98 -25.50 10.22
C THR A 188 0.42 -26.80 9.62
N GLY A 189 0.68 -27.98 10.18
CA GLY A 189 0.20 -29.26 9.59
C GLY A 189 1.18 -29.95 8.65
N GLY A 190 1.35 -31.27 8.83
CA GLY A 190 2.30 -32.10 8.08
C GLY A 190 1.77 -32.56 6.71
N GLU A 191 2.10 -33.80 6.34
CA GLU A 191 1.82 -34.43 5.03
C GLU A 191 0.33 -34.43 4.59
N ASP A 192 -0.61 -34.06 5.47
CA ASP A 192 -2.05 -33.92 5.17
C ASP A 192 -2.40 -32.61 4.39
N ASN A 193 -1.44 -31.69 4.25
CA ASN A 193 -1.60 -30.46 3.44
C ASN A 193 -1.68 -30.70 1.92
N ALA A 194 -1.67 -31.96 1.48
CA ALA A 194 -1.76 -32.33 0.07
C ALA A 194 -3.20 -32.34 -0.49
N SER A 195 -4.23 -32.09 0.33
CA SER A 195 -5.64 -32.19 -0.11
C SER A 195 -6.60 -31.11 0.39
N GLY A 196 -6.12 -30.03 1.05
CA GLY A 196 -6.97 -28.99 1.64
C GLY A 196 -6.53 -27.56 1.34
N ALA A 197 -7.23 -26.57 1.92
CA ALA A 197 -7.00 -25.14 1.75
C ALA A 197 -5.84 -24.56 2.61
N GLY A 198 -4.92 -25.43 3.07
CA GLY A 198 -3.93 -25.15 4.12
C GLY A 198 -4.29 -25.79 5.46
N ASP A 199 -3.84 -25.15 6.56
CA ASP A 199 -4.16 -25.55 7.94
C ASP A 199 -5.02 -24.50 8.65
N PRO A 200 -6.31 -24.46 8.33
CA PRO A 200 -7.26 -23.57 8.98
C PRO A 200 -7.63 -24.04 10.38
N ILE A 201 -8.09 -23.11 11.21
CA ILE A 201 -8.72 -23.41 12.50
C ILE A 201 -10.07 -24.10 12.28
N THR A 202 -10.88 -23.59 11.33
CA THR A 202 -12.19 -24.12 10.96
C THR A 202 -12.61 -23.63 9.57
N GLU A 203 -13.59 -24.31 8.96
CA GLU A 203 -14.06 -24.07 7.59
C GLU A 203 -15.58 -24.25 7.52
N PHE A 204 -16.28 -23.34 6.84
CA PHE A 204 -17.74 -23.33 6.74
C PHE A 204 -18.23 -23.02 5.33
N SER A 205 -19.47 -23.40 5.04
CA SER A 205 -20.28 -22.81 3.97
C SER A 205 -21.32 -21.91 4.64
N ALA A 206 -21.41 -20.64 4.23
CA ALA A 206 -22.23 -19.64 4.90
C ALA A 206 -22.93 -18.67 3.94
N THR A 207 -24.10 -18.18 4.34
CA THR A 207 -24.88 -17.18 3.60
C THR A 207 -25.66 -16.26 4.53
N VAL A 208 -25.98 -15.07 4.02
CA VAL A 208 -26.81 -14.06 4.68
C VAL A 208 -28.28 -14.22 4.26
N GLU A 209 -29.22 -14.30 5.20
CA GLU A 209 -30.65 -14.41 4.86
C GLU A 209 -31.32 -13.06 4.53
N GLU A 210 -30.63 -11.95 4.74
CA GLU A 210 -31.15 -10.61 4.47
C GLU A 210 -31.26 -10.28 2.98
N GLY A 211 -32.22 -9.42 2.64
CA GLY A 211 -32.56 -9.12 1.25
C GLY A 211 -31.45 -8.42 0.45
N TRP A 212 -30.51 -7.73 1.11
CA TRP A 212 -29.40 -7.09 0.41
C TRP A 212 -28.39 -8.09 -0.16
N ARG A 213 -28.40 -9.36 0.30
CA ARG A 213 -27.59 -10.44 -0.29
C ARG A 213 -27.83 -10.57 -1.79
N GLU A 214 -29.02 -10.23 -2.30
CA GLU A 214 -29.32 -10.28 -3.74
C GLU A 214 -28.34 -9.44 -4.59
N ASN A 215 -27.70 -8.42 -4.00
CA ASN A 215 -26.67 -7.61 -4.65
C ASN A 215 -25.25 -8.16 -4.45
N ALA A 216 -25.04 -9.14 -3.57
CA ALA A 216 -23.74 -9.74 -3.32
C ALA A 216 -23.34 -10.74 -4.42
N GLN A 217 -22.03 -10.98 -4.55
CA GLN A 217 -21.52 -11.95 -5.53
C GLN A 217 -22.01 -13.37 -5.25
N ASP A 218 -21.89 -13.79 -3.99
CA ASP A 218 -22.19 -15.14 -3.49
C ASP A 218 -23.12 -15.05 -2.26
N GLY A 219 -22.65 -15.50 -1.07
CA GLY A 219 -23.43 -15.53 0.16
C GLY A 219 -23.42 -14.24 0.98
N GLY A 220 -22.80 -13.16 0.51
CA GLY A 220 -22.74 -11.87 1.25
C GLY A 220 -21.90 -11.91 2.53
N VAL A 221 -21.10 -12.96 2.74
CA VAL A 221 -20.44 -13.21 4.03
C VAL A 221 -19.39 -12.14 4.38
N VAL A 222 -18.61 -11.66 3.41
CA VAL A 222 -17.60 -10.62 3.65
C VAL A 222 -18.25 -9.36 4.20
N THR A 223 -19.28 -8.85 3.51
CA THR A 223 -20.05 -7.68 3.91
C THR A 223 -20.65 -7.87 5.31
N SER A 224 -21.26 -9.03 5.61
CA SER A 224 -21.80 -9.28 6.94
C SER A 224 -20.73 -9.27 8.04
N ILE A 225 -19.56 -9.89 7.82
CA ILE A 225 -18.47 -9.87 8.81
C ILE A 225 -18.02 -8.43 9.08
N LEU A 226 -17.88 -7.61 8.04
CA LEU A 226 -17.47 -6.21 8.18
C LEU A 226 -18.52 -5.36 8.92
N ILE A 227 -19.81 -5.56 8.63
CA ILE A 227 -20.91 -4.89 9.34
C ILE A 227 -20.82 -5.19 10.84
N HIS A 228 -20.70 -6.47 11.21
CA HIS A 228 -20.64 -6.88 12.61
C HIS A 228 -19.38 -6.38 13.32
N LEU A 229 -18.24 -6.27 12.62
CA LEU A 229 -17.03 -5.66 13.15
C LEU A 229 -17.20 -4.15 13.41
N LEU A 230 -17.83 -3.41 12.48
CA LEU A 230 -18.14 -1.99 12.67
C LEU A 230 -19.14 -1.78 13.82
N GLU A 231 -20.23 -2.55 13.87
CA GLU A 231 -21.24 -2.42 14.92
C GLU A 231 -20.72 -2.78 16.31
N ALA A 232 -19.78 -3.72 16.39
CA ALA A 232 -19.09 -4.07 17.63
C ALA A 232 -18.04 -3.03 18.04
N GLY A 233 -17.65 -2.12 17.15
CA GLY A 233 -16.55 -1.17 17.35
C GLY A 233 -15.18 -1.84 17.38
N GLU A 234 -15.01 -2.97 16.69
CA GLU A 234 -13.73 -3.67 16.54
C GLU A 234 -12.88 -3.08 15.41
N ILE A 235 -13.52 -2.38 14.46
CA ILE A 235 -12.90 -1.58 13.41
C ILE A 235 -13.63 -0.24 13.29
N ASP A 236 -12.89 0.78 12.85
CA ASP A 236 -13.37 2.12 12.52
C ASP A 236 -13.72 2.25 11.02
N GLY A 237 -13.16 1.38 10.19
CA GLY A 237 -13.42 1.37 8.75
C GLY A 237 -12.91 0.09 8.08
N ALA A 238 -13.37 -0.13 6.85
CA ALA A 238 -12.96 -1.24 6.01
C ALA A 238 -12.56 -0.75 4.62
N LEU A 239 -11.31 -1.01 4.21
CA LEU A 239 -10.86 -0.73 2.86
C LEU A 239 -11.36 -1.86 1.94
N ILE A 240 -12.28 -1.50 1.06
CA ILE A 240 -13.00 -2.38 0.13
C ILE A 240 -12.88 -1.87 -1.31
N ALA A 241 -13.43 -2.63 -2.26
CA ALA A 241 -13.58 -2.19 -3.64
C ALA A 241 -14.92 -1.46 -3.85
N THR A 242 -14.90 -0.40 -4.63
CA THR A 242 -16.09 0.30 -5.15
C THR A 242 -16.00 0.43 -6.68
N GLU A 243 -17.11 0.74 -7.33
CA GLU A 243 -17.12 1.10 -8.75
C GLU A 243 -16.76 2.59 -8.91
N SER A 244 -15.91 2.90 -9.89
CA SER A 244 -15.57 4.28 -10.25
C SER A 244 -16.81 5.05 -10.68
N GLU A 245 -16.93 6.31 -10.26
CA GLU A 245 -18.00 7.21 -10.70
C GLU A 245 -17.87 7.61 -12.18
N GLU A 246 -16.64 7.56 -12.71
CA GLU A 246 -16.34 8.00 -14.08
C GLU A 246 -16.38 6.84 -15.09
N ASP A 247 -15.83 5.69 -14.68
CA ASP A 247 -15.58 4.54 -15.55
C ASP A 247 -16.37 3.29 -15.07
N PRO A 248 -17.47 2.91 -15.75
CA PRO A 248 -18.25 1.73 -15.37
C PRO A 248 -17.40 0.46 -15.31
N TRP A 249 -17.65 -0.37 -14.31
CA TRP A 249 -16.92 -1.59 -13.97
C TRP A 249 -15.44 -1.42 -13.60
N ARG A 250 -14.94 -0.20 -13.50
CA ARG A 250 -13.59 0.05 -12.98
C ARG A 250 -13.63 0.00 -11.46
N ALA A 251 -12.83 -0.87 -10.86
CA ALA A 251 -12.75 -0.98 -9.42
C ALA A 251 -11.78 0.06 -8.86
N GLU A 252 -12.20 0.74 -7.80
CA GLU A 252 -11.41 1.69 -7.04
C GLU A 252 -11.41 1.30 -5.55
N SER A 253 -10.43 1.79 -4.81
CA SER A 253 -10.38 1.56 -3.36
C SER A 253 -11.30 2.54 -2.64
N PHE A 254 -12.07 2.05 -1.68
CA PHE A 254 -12.99 2.87 -0.90
C PHE A 254 -12.96 2.47 0.57
N LEU A 255 -12.88 3.45 1.47
CA LEU A 255 -12.93 3.22 2.90
C LEU A 255 -14.37 3.33 3.40
N ALA A 256 -15.04 2.19 3.57
CA ALA A 256 -16.38 2.14 4.14
C ALA A 256 -16.33 2.26 5.66
N THR A 257 -17.15 3.14 6.22
CA THR A 257 -17.26 3.38 7.67
C THR A 257 -18.65 3.10 8.22
N THR A 258 -19.61 2.80 7.34
CA THR A 258 -21.00 2.49 7.71
C THR A 258 -21.49 1.17 7.11
N PRO A 259 -22.45 0.48 7.77
CA PRO A 259 -23.07 -0.71 7.21
C PRO A 259 -23.74 -0.48 5.84
N GLU A 260 -24.33 0.69 5.64
CA GLU A 260 -24.98 1.05 4.37
C GLU A 260 -23.97 1.10 3.22
N GLU A 261 -22.81 1.74 3.42
CA GLU A 261 -21.72 1.79 2.44
C GLU A 261 -21.19 0.38 2.09
N LEU A 262 -21.07 -0.50 3.09
CA LEU A 262 -20.65 -1.89 2.87
C LEU A 262 -21.65 -2.67 2.01
N ILE A 263 -22.95 -2.43 2.21
CA ILE A 263 -24.02 -3.07 1.45
C ILE A 263 -24.09 -2.54 0.02
N GLU A 264 -23.95 -1.23 -0.16
CA GLU A 264 -23.97 -0.58 -1.48
C GLU A 264 -22.82 -1.06 -2.38
N ASN A 265 -21.68 -1.43 -1.77
CA ASN A 265 -20.49 -1.92 -2.47
C ASN A 265 -20.37 -3.46 -2.46
N ALA A 266 -21.44 -4.18 -2.12
CA ALA A 266 -21.44 -5.64 -2.20
C ALA A 266 -21.39 -6.10 -3.68
N GLY A 267 -20.51 -7.05 -3.98
CA GLY A 267 -20.30 -7.52 -5.36
C GLY A 267 -18.86 -7.95 -5.59
N SER A 268 -18.50 -8.24 -6.83
CA SER A 268 -17.11 -8.54 -7.20
C SER A 268 -16.73 -7.85 -8.49
N PHE A 269 -15.53 -7.29 -8.50
CA PHE A 269 -14.89 -6.75 -9.67
C PHE A 269 -13.73 -7.66 -10.08
N TYR A 270 -13.60 -7.91 -11.38
CA TYR A 270 -12.51 -8.73 -11.95
C TYR A 270 -11.39 -7.85 -12.51
N ASN A 271 -11.17 -6.68 -11.90
CA ASN A 271 -9.97 -5.86 -12.07
C ASN A 271 -9.48 -5.37 -10.69
N GLN A 272 -8.22 -4.95 -10.61
CA GLN A 272 -7.57 -4.59 -9.34
C GLN A 272 -7.82 -3.13 -8.94
N THR A 273 -7.99 -2.89 -7.64
CA THR A 273 -8.23 -1.54 -7.06
C THR A 273 -6.96 -0.79 -6.68
N MET A 274 -5.79 -1.45 -6.77
CA MET A 274 -4.53 -0.97 -6.17
C MET A 274 -4.67 -0.69 -4.67
N ALA A 275 -5.39 -1.54 -3.92
CA ALA A 275 -5.80 -1.30 -2.53
C ALA A 275 -4.69 -0.75 -1.63
N LEU A 276 -3.50 -1.35 -1.68
CA LEU A 276 -2.41 -0.94 -0.80
C LEU A 276 -1.84 0.43 -1.15
N GLY A 277 -2.05 0.95 -2.36
CA GLY A 277 -1.66 2.31 -2.72
C GLY A 277 -2.53 3.39 -2.07
N ASN A 278 -3.66 3.01 -1.48
CA ASN A 278 -4.65 3.91 -0.89
C ASN A 278 -4.72 3.81 0.65
N LEU A 279 -3.61 3.44 1.30
CA LEU A 279 -3.49 3.38 2.76
C LEU A 279 -2.96 4.69 3.37
N ASP A 280 -2.87 5.77 2.59
CA ASP A 280 -2.65 7.10 3.16
C ASP A 280 -3.92 7.55 3.90
N ILE A 281 -3.88 7.53 5.24
CA ILE A 281 -5.00 7.91 6.10
C ILE A 281 -5.41 9.38 5.88
N GLY A 282 -4.48 10.24 5.44
CA GLY A 282 -4.75 11.65 5.19
C GLY A 282 -5.87 11.89 4.17
N GLN A 283 -6.05 10.97 3.22
CA GLN A 283 -7.11 11.08 2.20
C GLN A 283 -8.49 10.67 2.74
N TRP A 284 -8.55 10.06 3.93
CA TRP A 284 -9.76 9.51 4.55
C TRP A 284 -10.11 10.22 5.88
N GLU A 285 -9.49 11.37 6.16
CA GLU A 285 -9.65 12.09 7.44
C GLU A 285 -11.09 12.57 7.70
N ASP A 286 -11.87 12.78 6.64
CA ASP A 286 -13.26 13.25 6.75
C ASP A 286 -14.23 12.10 7.10
N GLU A 287 -13.88 10.87 6.72
CA GLU A 287 -14.64 9.64 6.98
C GLU A 287 -14.31 9.02 8.34
N LEU A 288 -13.04 9.10 8.76
CA LEU A 288 -12.54 8.44 9.97
C LEU A 288 -12.83 9.24 11.26
N PRO A 289 -12.87 8.57 12.42
CA PRO A 289 -12.97 9.28 13.69
C PRO A 289 -11.76 10.21 13.89
N ASN A 290 -11.99 11.33 14.58
CA ASN A 290 -10.94 12.30 14.92
C ASN A 290 -10.06 11.76 16.06
N GLU A 291 -9.32 10.70 15.77
CA GLU A 291 -8.43 9.97 16.69
C GLU A 291 -6.99 9.98 16.16
N ASP A 292 -6.05 9.56 17.01
CA ASP A 292 -4.67 9.39 16.57
C ASP A 292 -4.64 8.24 15.55
N PRO A 293 -3.96 8.38 14.38
CA PRO A 293 -3.85 7.28 13.43
C PRO A 293 -3.29 5.98 14.03
N GLU A 294 -2.55 6.06 15.14
CA GLU A 294 -2.08 4.89 15.90
C GLU A 294 -3.18 4.12 16.64
N ASP A 295 -4.31 4.77 16.93
CA ASP A 295 -5.45 4.18 17.64
C ASP A 295 -6.50 3.58 16.67
N LEU A 296 -6.38 3.85 15.36
CA LEU A 296 -7.30 3.34 14.34
C LEU A 296 -7.18 1.83 14.15
N SER A 297 -8.32 1.17 13.96
CA SER A 297 -8.43 -0.24 13.60
C SER A 297 -9.21 -0.38 12.29
N LEU A 298 -8.55 -0.89 11.24
CA LEU A 298 -9.13 -1.07 9.92
C LEU A 298 -9.21 -2.55 9.53
N ALA A 299 -10.20 -2.87 8.71
CA ALA A 299 -10.22 -4.12 7.94
C ALA A 299 -9.75 -3.88 6.50
N LEU A 300 -9.05 -4.85 5.92
CA LEU A 300 -8.73 -4.88 4.49
C LEU A 300 -9.38 -6.10 3.85
N VAL A 301 -10.19 -5.86 2.81
CA VAL A 301 -10.63 -6.90 1.88
C VAL A 301 -9.79 -6.82 0.63
N GLY A 302 -9.15 -7.92 0.25
CA GLY A 302 -8.30 -7.93 -0.93
C GLY A 302 -8.06 -9.32 -1.47
N THR A 303 -7.42 -9.37 -2.63
CA THR A 303 -6.89 -10.58 -3.24
C THR A 303 -5.67 -11.10 -2.47
N PRO A 304 -5.27 -12.37 -2.64
CA PRO A 304 -4.16 -12.96 -1.89
C PRO A 304 -2.87 -12.14 -1.97
N CYS A 305 -2.55 -11.56 -3.14
CA CYS A 305 -1.36 -10.74 -3.30
C CYS A 305 -1.40 -9.41 -2.51
N GLU A 306 -2.57 -8.82 -2.32
CA GLU A 306 -2.72 -7.61 -1.48
C GLU A 306 -2.57 -7.99 -0.01
N ILE A 307 -3.14 -9.11 0.41
CA ILE A 307 -2.99 -9.62 1.77
C ILE A 307 -1.52 -10.01 2.07
N GLU A 308 -0.82 -10.61 1.11
CA GLU A 308 0.61 -10.91 1.22
C GLU A 308 1.45 -9.62 1.29
N GLY A 309 1.08 -8.59 0.54
CA GLY A 309 1.74 -7.28 0.55
C GLY A 309 1.60 -6.58 1.90
N ILE A 310 0.36 -6.44 2.41
CA ILE A 310 0.13 -5.82 3.73
C ILE A 310 0.80 -6.62 4.85
N ARG A 311 0.75 -7.95 4.78
CA ARG A 311 1.41 -8.82 5.76
C ARG A 311 2.93 -8.59 5.78
N ALA A 312 3.53 -8.45 4.60
CA ALA A 312 4.96 -8.21 4.48
C ALA A 312 5.33 -6.86 5.10
N LEU A 313 4.60 -5.81 4.76
CA LEU A 313 4.80 -4.45 5.29
C LEU A 313 4.69 -4.43 6.81
N ARG A 314 3.66 -5.06 7.37
CA ARG A 314 3.44 -5.11 8.82
C ARG A 314 4.52 -5.86 9.60
N ASP A 315 5.21 -6.82 8.98
CA ASP A 315 6.28 -7.57 9.64
C ASP A 315 7.56 -6.73 9.91
N PHE A 316 7.67 -5.51 9.37
CA PHE A 316 8.77 -4.59 9.66
C PHE A 316 8.26 -3.25 10.20
N GLU A 317 8.76 -2.77 11.33
CA GLU A 317 8.34 -1.48 11.94
C GLU A 317 9.24 -0.34 11.47
N TRP A 318 8.72 0.61 10.68
CA TRP A 318 9.48 1.75 10.17
C TRP A 318 8.77 3.08 10.43
N ASP A 319 9.40 4.00 11.14
CA ASP A 319 8.81 5.31 11.49
C ASP A 319 8.70 6.31 10.32
N TYR A 320 9.00 5.90 9.08
CA TYR A 320 9.24 6.83 7.96
C TYR A 320 8.61 6.41 6.62
N ALA A 321 7.83 5.33 6.56
CA ALA A 321 7.06 5.02 5.36
C ALA A 321 5.87 6.00 5.24
N SER A 322 5.56 6.46 4.01
CA SER A 322 4.53 7.50 3.83
C SER A 322 3.13 7.04 4.24
N GLN A 323 2.83 5.76 4.08
CA GLN A 323 1.55 5.14 4.46
C GLN A 323 1.66 4.27 5.72
N GLU A 324 2.70 4.46 6.55
CA GLU A 324 2.94 3.60 7.72
C GLU A 324 1.74 3.55 8.66
N ALA A 325 1.12 4.71 8.92
CA ALA A 325 -0.05 4.80 9.80
C ALA A 325 -1.19 3.88 9.32
N GLY A 326 -1.54 3.92 8.03
CA GLY A 326 -2.58 3.05 7.48
C GLY A 326 -2.17 1.59 7.45
N VAL A 327 -0.90 1.29 7.15
CA VAL A 327 -0.36 -0.08 7.24
C VAL A 327 -0.50 -0.65 8.65
N ARG A 328 -0.28 0.17 9.69
CA ARG A 328 -0.41 -0.23 11.10
C ARG A 328 -1.87 -0.35 11.52
N ALA A 329 -2.73 0.53 11.02
CA ALA A 329 -4.15 0.52 11.32
C ALA A 329 -4.85 -0.73 10.76
N VAL A 330 -4.37 -1.35 9.67
CA VAL A 330 -4.97 -2.60 9.16
C VAL A 330 -4.76 -3.75 10.16
N GLU A 331 -5.81 -4.01 10.94
CA GLU A 331 -5.84 -5.01 11.99
C GLU A 331 -6.49 -6.32 11.53
N TYR A 332 -7.52 -6.26 10.68
CA TYR A 332 -8.26 -7.42 10.16
C TYR A 332 -8.01 -7.59 8.65
N THR A 333 -7.81 -8.82 8.21
CA THR A 333 -7.57 -9.14 6.78
C THR A 333 -8.49 -10.24 6.28
N ILE A 334 -9.24 -9.95 5.21
CA ILE A 334 -10.12 -10.90 4.53
C ILE A 334 -9.61 -11.09 3.11
N ALA A 335 -9.12 -12.29 2.80
CA ALA A 335 -8.74 -12.66 1.43
C ALA A 335 -9.95 -13.14 0.64
N LEU A 336 -10.13 -12.62 -0.57
CA LEU A 336 -11.02 -13.20 -1.57
C LEU A 336 -10.27 -14.33 -2.30
N MET A 337 -10.89 -15.49 -2.46
CA MET A 337 -10.32 -16.56 -3.26
C MET A 337 -10.11 -16.09 -4.70
N CYS A 338 -8.89 -16.16 -5.20
CA CYS A 338 -8.53 -15.55 -6.48
C CYS A 338 -7.57 -16.46 -7.24
N THR A 339 -7.90 -16.77 -8.49
CA THR A 339 -7.00 -17.47 -9.41
C THR A 339 -6.30 -16.50 -10.35
N LYS A 340 -7.04 -15.53 -10.88
CA LYS A 340 -6.56 -14.51 -11.81
C LYS A 340 -7.34 -13.23 -11.63
N ASN A 341 -6.69 -12.11 -11.93
CA ASN A 341 -7.31 -10.82 -12.05
C ASN A 341 -6.98 -10.21 -13.42
N PHE A 342 -7.76 -9.25 -13.89
CA PHE A 342 -7.65 -8.71 -15.25
C PHE A 342 -7.34 -7.21 -15.23
N ASN A 343 -6.71 -6.75 -16.31
CA ASN A 343 -6.57 -5.33 -16.54
C ASN A 343 -7.92 -4.76 -16.99
N TYR A 344 -8.36 -3.65 -16.39
CA TYR A 344 -9.65 -3.01 -16.68
C TYR A 344 -9.84 -2.70 -18.17
N GLU A 345 -8.88 -1.99 -18.78
CA GLU A 345 -8.96 -1.57 -20.18
C GLU A 345 -9.02 -2.78 -21.12
N ARG A 346 -8.19 -3.80 -20.86
CA ARG A 346 -8.18 -5.02 -21.68
C ARG A 346 -9.45 -5.85 -21.50
N LEU A 347 -9.99 -5.99 -20.29
CA LEU A 347 -11.18 -6.81 -20.04
C LEU A 347 -12.46 -6.09 -20.45
N ILE A 348 -12.73 -4.93 -19.87
CA ILE A 348 -13.98 -4.20 -20.07
C ILE A 348 -13.97 -3.51 -21.44
N GLY A 349 -12.90 -2.78 -21.75
CA GLY A 349 -12.75 -2.07 -23.02
C GLY A 349 -12.56 -3.02 -24.21
N GLU A 350 -11.43 -3.71 -24.28
CA GLU A 350 -11.11 -4.50 -25.49
C GLU A 350 -11.96 -5.79 -25.61
N GLN A 351 -12.05 -6.60 -24.55
CA GLN A 351 -12.69 -7.91 -24.63
C GLN A 351 -14.22 -7.84 -24.65
N LEU A 352 -14.83 -7.06 -23.75
CA LEU A 352 -16.30 -6.98 -23.67
C LEU A 352 -16.87 -5.92 -24.63
N GLN A 353 -16.36 -4.69 -24.58
CA GLN A 353 -16.92 -3.61 -25.39
C GLN A 353 -16.55 -3.70 -26.87
N GLU A 354 -15.25 -3.74 -27.21
CA GLU A 354 -14.84 -3.71 -28.61
C GLU A 354 -15.11 -5.03 -29.36
N LYS A 355 -14.70 -6.17 -28.78
CA LYS A 355 -14.82 -7.47 -29.45
C LYS A 355 -16.23 -8.06 -29.43
N ARG A 356 -16.95 -7.89 -28.31
CA ARG A 356 -18.29 -8.49 -28.10
C ARG A 356 -19.43 -7.49 -28.24
N GLY A 357 -19.13 -6.19 -28.31
CA GLY A 357 -20.13 -5.15 -28.55
C GLY A 357 -21.04 -4.88 -27.35
N ILE A 358 -20.56 -5.18 -26.15
CA ILE A 358 -21.32 -5.02 -24.89
C ILE A 358 -20.97 -3.67 -24.29
N ASP A 359 -21.97 -2.82 -24.11
CA ASP A 359 -21.77 -1.56 -23.40
C ASP A 359 -21.51 -1.86 -21.91
N PRO A 360 -20.39 -1.42 -21.32
CA PRO A 360 -20.10 -1.62 -19.90
C PRO A 360 -21.25 -1.19 -18.98
N ALA A 361 -22.00 -0.15 -19.34
CA ALA A 361 -23.13 0.34 -18.56
C ALA A 361 -24.35 -0.62 -18.54
N GLU A 362 -24.43 -1.56 -19.48
CA GLU A 362 -25.51 -2.56 -19.54
C GLU A 362 -25.22 -3.78 -18.65
N ILE A 363 -23.97 -3.99 -18.24
CA ILE A 363 -23.55 -5.12 -17.41
C ILE A 363 -24.01 -4.87 -15.97
N GLY A 364 -24.83 -5.79 -15.45
CA GLY A 364 -25.28 -5.80 -14.06
C GLY A 364 -24.50 -6.75 -13.15
N LYS A 365 -23.91 -7.82 -13.70
CA LYS A 365 -23.05 -8.74 -12.95
C LYS A 365 -22.02 -9.41 -13.85
N LEU A 366 -20.80 -9.56 -13.36
CA LEU A 366 -19.78 -10.45 -13.93
C LEU A 366 -19.59 -11.64 -13.00
N ASP A 367 -19.31 -12.80 -13.56
CA ASP A 367 -19.01 -14.00 -12.79
C ASP A 367 -18.01 -14.90 -13.52
N VAL A 368 -17.27 -15.71 -12.76
CA VAL A 368 -16.35 -16.72 -13.29
C VAL A 368 -16.61 -18.04 -12.58
N LEU A 369 -17.42 -18.89 -13.21
CA LEU A 369 -17.81 -20.19 -12.66
C LEU A 369 -17.47 -21.29 -13.65
N HIS A 370 -17.04 -22.45 -13.13
CA HIS A 370 -16.76 -23.65 -13.93
C HIS A 370 -15.75 -23.47 -15.09
N GLY A 371 -14.92 -22.42 -15.04
CA GLY A 371 -13.96 -22.09 -16.09
C GLY A 371 -14.55 -21.21 -17.20
N GLU A 372 -15.76 -20.70 -17.03
CA GLU A 372 -16.43 -19.81 -17.97
C GLU A 372 -16.56 -18.41 -17.37
N MET A 373 -16.27 -17.38 -18.18
CA MET A 373 -16.57 -15.99 -17.85
C MET A 373 -17.99 -15.68 -18.32
N MET A 374 -18.79 -15.14 -17.41
CA MET A 374 -20.18 -14.81 -17.62
C MET A 374 -20.43 -13.34 -17.36
N ALA A 375 -21.19 -12.70 -18.25
CA ALA A 375 -21.68 -11.35 -18.08
C ALA A 375 -23.20 -11.35 -18.15
N TYR A 376 -23.82 -10.78 -17.14
CA TYR A 376 -25.27 -10.63 -17.02
C TYR A 376 -25.64 -9.16 -17.11
N GLY A 377 -26.73 -8.84 -17.81
CA GLY A 377 -27.31 -7.51 -17.77
C GLY A 377 -28.08 -7.25 -16.49
N HIS A 378 -28.51 -6.00 -16.27
CA HIS A 378 -29.29 -5.59 -15.07
C HIS A 378 -30.60 -6.38 -14.85
N GLY A 379 -31.16 -6.98 -15.89
CA GLY A 379 -32.35 -7.84 -15.80
C GLY A 379 -32.04 -9.32 -15.53
N GLY A 380 -30.77 -9.69 -15.35
CA GLY A 380 -30.31 -11.06 -15.20
C GLY A 380 -30.18 -11.82 -16.53
N GLU A 381 -30.30 -11.15 -17.67
CA GLU A 381 -30.07 -11.76 -18.98
C GLU A 381 -28.60 -12.10 -19.19
N LEU A 382 -28.31 -13.33 -19.60
CA LEU A 382 -26.96 -13.76 -19.94
C LEU A 382 -26.53 -13.16 -21.29
N MET A 383 -25.50 -12.32 -21.27
CA MET A 383 -24.93 -11.62 -22.42
C MET A 383 -23.68 -12.34 -22.96
N VAL A 384 -22.87 -12.91 -22.07
CA VAL A 384 -21.65 -13.68 -22.37
C VAL A 384 -21.61 -14.93 -21.52
N GLU A 385 -21.20 -16.04 -22.13
CA GLU A 385 -20.86 -17.31 -21.47
C GLU A 385 -19.82 -17.98 -22.37
N GLU A 386 -18.55 -17.80 -22.04
CA GLU A 386 -17.41 -18.26 -22.84
C GLU A 386 -16.28 -18.74 -21.94
N ASP A 387 -15.39 -19.59 -22.46
CA ASP A 387 -14.25 -20.11 -21.68
C ASP A 387 -13.36 -18.95 -21.23
N VAL A 388 -12.93 -18.99 -19.96
CA VAL A 388 -12.06 -17.95 -19.38
C VAL A 388 -10.73 -17.83 -20.13
N GLU A 389 -10.28 -18.89 -20.82
CA GLU A 389 -9.11 -18.88 -21.69
C GLU A 389 -9.24 -17.89 -22.85
N ASP A 390 -10.46 -17.60 -23.33
CA ASP A 390 -10.70 -16.60 -24.39
C ASP A 390 -10.44 -15.15 -23.91
N PHE A 391 -10.29 -14.96 -22.59
CA PHE A 391 -9.96 -13.68 -21.96
C PHE A 391 -8.51 -13.62 -21.46
N HIS A 392 -7.68 -14.63 -21.78
CA HIS A 392 -6.31 -14.72 -21.27
C HIS A 392 -5.42 -13.51 -21.61
N ASP A 393 -5.67 -12.85 -22.74
CA ASP A 393 -4.94 -11.64 -23.14
C ASP A 393 -5.24 -10.43 -22.23
N ALA A 394 -6.39 -10.42 -21.57
CA ALA A 394 -6.76 -9.38 -20.61
C ALA A 394 -6.29 -9.67 -19.18
N ALA A 395 -5.92 -10.91 -18.87
CA ALA A 395 -5.43 -11.27 -17.56
C ALA A 395 -4.06 -10.61 -17.28
N LEU A 396 -3.84 -10.18 -16.03
CA LEU A 396 -2.55 -9.68 -15.59
C LEU A 396 -1.53 -10.83 -15.62
N LYS A 397 -0.45 -10.70 -16.40
CA LYS A 397 0.48 -11.82 -16.65
C LYS A 397 1.23 -12.23 -15.39
N GLY A 398 1.48 -11.28 -14.49
CA GLY A 398 2.04 -11.58 -13.17
C GLY A 398 1.20 -12.55 -12.33
N CYS A 399 -0.11 -12.68 -12.57
CA CYS A 399 -0.94 -13.68 -11.87
C CYS A 399 -0.49 -15.12 -12.16
N ASP A 400 0.13 -15.39 -13.31
CA ASP A 400 0.61 -16.74 -13.65
C ASP A 400 1.77 -17.21 -12.74
N GLU A 401 2.43 -16.29 -12.04
CA GLU A 401 3.45 -16.58 -11.03
C GLU A 401 2.88 -16.69 -9.60
N CYS A 402 1.56 -16.54 -9.41
CA CYS A 402 0.90 -16.64 -8.11
C CYS A 402 0.69 -18.10 -7.73
N ALA A 403 1.01 -18.46 -6.49
CA ALA A 403 0.83 -19.81 -5.96
C ALA A 403 -0.14 -19.84 -4.76
N ASP A 404 -0.83 -18.72 -4.51
CA ASP A 404 -1.78 -18.55 -3.41
C ASP A 404 -3.18 -18.27 -3.96
N PHE A 405 -4.02 -19.30 -3.98
CA PHE A 405 -5.43 -19.20 -4.37
C PHE A 405 -6.31 -18.80 -3.18
N THR A 406 -5.93 -19.26 -1.99
CA THR A 406 -6.78 -19.21 -0.79
C THR A 406 -6.38 -18.12 0.19
N GLY A 407 -5.38 -17.29 -0.09
CA GLY A 407 -4.91 -16.25 0.82
C GLY A 407 -4.36 -16.80 2.12
N TYR A 408 -3.22 -17.50 2.09
CA TYR A 408 -2.59 -18.12 3.27
C TYR A 408 -2.23 -17.13 4.37
N CYS A 409 -2.09 -15.85 4.05
CA CYS A 409 -1.70 -14.79 4.97
C CYS A 409 -2.88 -14.07 5.65
N ALA A 410 -4.13 -14.37 5.29
CA ALA A 410 -5.31 -13.70 5.80
C ALA A 410 -5.77 -14.21 7.17
N ASP A 411 -6.59 -13.42 7.87
CA ASP A 411 -7.33 -13.89 9.04
C ASP A 411 -8.50 -14.78 8.64
N LEU A 412 -9.20 -14.38 7.58
CA LEU A 412 -10.34 -15.05 6.96
C LEU A 412 -10.13 -15.14 5.45
N THR A 413 -10.55 -16.24 4.84
CA THR A 413 -10.68 -16.35 3.39
C THR A 413 -12.13 -16.60 3.03
N VAL A 414 -12.64 -15.91 2.02
CA VAL A 414 -13.99 -16.11 1.50
C VAL A 414 -13.96 -16.29 -0.02
N GLY A 415 -14.78 -17.20 -0.54
CA GLY A 415 -14.97 -17.38 -1.98
C GLY A 415 -16.10 -18.34 -2.31
N SER A 416 -16.44 -18.49 -3.59
CA SER A 416 -17.54 -19.35 -4.05
C SER A 416 -17.19 -20.85 -4.03
N VAL A 417 -15.94 -21.19 -4.38
CA VAL A 417 -15.51 -22.57 -4.61
C VAL A 417 -15.59 -23.40 -3.33
N GLY A 418 -16.26 -24.54 -3.39
CA GLY A 418 -16.41 -25.48 -2.27
C GLY A 418 -17.76 -25.37 -1.54
N SER A 419 -18.60 -24.42 -1.96
CA SER A 419 -19.98 -24.23 -1.48
C SER A 419 -20.98 -24.32 -2.63
N SER A 420 -22.24 -24.56 -2.28
CA SER A 420 -23.39 -24.49 -3.20
C SER A 420 -23.71 -23.06 -3.62
N GLU A 421 -24.50 -22.90 -4.69
CA GLU A 421 -24.99 -21.58 -5.13
C GLU A 421 -25.63 -20.82 -3.95
N GLU A 422 -25.43 -19.50 -3.91
CA GLU A 422 -25.85 -18.61 -2.82
C GLU A 422 -25.09 -18.76 -1.49
N TYR A 423 -24.18 -19.73 -1.34
CA TYR A 423 -23.30 -19.84 -0.18
C TYR A 423 -21.85 -19.50 -0.55
N SER A 424 -21.13 -18.87 0.38
CA SER A 424 -19.69 -18.69 0.28
C SER A 424 -18.96 -19.72 1.15
N SER A 425 -17.84 -20.23 0.67
CA SER A 425 -16.86 -20.96 1.47
C SER A 425 -16.06 -19.98 2.32
N VAL A 426 -15.95 -20.27 3.61
CA VAL A 426 -15.25 -19.44 4.60
C VAL A 426 -14.17 -20.29 5.26
N ILE A 427 -12.93 -19.80 5.26
CA ILE A 427 -11.79 -20.44 5.90
C ILE A 427 -11.27 -19.51 6.99
N VAL A 428 -11.27 -19.98 8.23
CA VAL A 428 -10.78 -19.21 9.38
C VAL A 428 -9.36 -19.65 9.72
N ARG A 429 -8.39 -18.72 9.68
CA ARG A 429 -6.96 -19.06 9.81
C ARG A 429 -6.33 -18.58 11.11
N THR A 430 -6.74 -17.43 11.62
CA THR A 430 -6.16 -16.83 12.82
C THR A 430 -7.19 -16.76 13.95
N LYS A 431 -6.70 -16.57 15.18
CA LYS A 431 -7.59 -16.30 16.31
C LYS A 431 -8.44 -15.05 16.06
N LYS A 432 -7.84 -14.00 15.48
CA LYS A 432 -8.56 -12.77 15.14
C LYS A 432 -9.67 -13.03 14.12
N GLY A 433 -9.39 -13.83 13.09
CA GLY A 433 -10.41 -14.28 12.14
C GLY A 433 -11.53 -15.09 12.80
N LEU A 434 -11.19 -15.93 13.79
CA LEU A 434 -12.19 -16.66 14.57
C LEU A 434 -13.06 -15.72 15.40
N ASP A 435 -12.45 -14.74 16.09
CA ASP A 435 -13.16 -13.74 16.88
C ASP A 435 -14.13 -12.94 15.98
N ALA A 436 -13.69 -12.53 14.77
CA ALA A 436 -14.54 -11.88 13.76
C ALA A 436 -15.68 -12.78 13.24
N TRP A 437 -15.39 -14.06 12.98
CA TRP A 437 -16.39 -15.03 12.58
C TRP A 437 -17.45 -15.24 13.68
N GLU A 438 -17.05 -15.38 14.93
CA GLU A 438 -17.96 -15.59 16.06
C GLU A 438 -18.90 -14.40 16.30
N LEU A 439 -18.50 -13.19 15.92
CA LEU A 439 -19.37 -12.01 15.94
C LEU A 439 -20.48 -12.09 14.89
N ALA A 440 -20.17 -12.51 13.66
CA ALA A 440 -21.12 -12.56 12.54
C ALA A 440 -21.97 -13.85 12.48
N ALA A 441 -21.41 -14.98 12.92
CA ALA A 441 -22.03 -16.30 12.83
C ALA A 441 -23.48 -16.41 13.36
N PRO A 442 -23.92 -15.68 14.42
CA PRO A 442 -25.30 -15.73 14.89
C PRO A 442 -26.35 -15.30 13.86
N ASP A 443 -25.97 -14.44 12.90
CA ASP A 443 -26.87 -13.88 11.88
C ASP A 443 -26.64 -14.49 10.48
N LEU A 444 -25.79 -15.52 10.39
CA LEU A 444 -25.52 -16.29 9.18
C LEU A 444 -26.24 -17.64 9.23
N ASP A 445 -26.75 -18.09 8.08
CA ASP A 445 -27.05 -19.51 7.88
C ASP A 445 -25.77 -20.21 7.41
N TYR A 446 -25.27 -21.13 8.23
CA TYR A 446 -24.01 -21.81 7.94
C TYR A 446 -23.99 -23.27 8.41
N HIS A 447 -23.14 -24.04 7.74
CA HIS A 447 -22.85 -25.45 8.03
C HIS A 447 -21.38 -25.77 7.77
N ASP A 448 -20.99 -27.00 8.10
CA ASP A 448 -19.65 -27.51 7.75
C ASP A 448 -19.44 -27.40 6.24
N LEU A 449 -18.25 -26.91 5.84
CA LEU A 449 -17.88 -26.73 4.44
C LEU A 449 -18.20 -27.97 3.58
N GLU A 450 -18.92 -27.73 2.47
CA GLU A 450 -19.49 -28.79 1.63
C GLU A 450 -18.42 -29.61 0.88
N ASP A 451 -17.48 -28.94 0.20
CA ASP A 451 -16.42 -29.61 -0.57
C ASP A 451 -15.04 -28.96 -0.40
N ARG A 452 -14.32 -29.43 0.62
CA ARG A 452 -12.90 -29.09 0.85
C ARG A 452 -11.98 -29.52 -0.29
N SER A 453 -12.33 -30.59 -1.00
CA SER A 453 -11.48 -31.16 -2.04
C SER A 453 -11.49 -30.30 -3.31
N ALA A 454 -12.59 -29.60 -3.58
CA ALA A 454 -12.67 -28.61 -4.66
C ALA A 454 -11.68 -27.45 -4.43
N ILE A 455 -11.65 -26.89 -3.22
CA ILE A 455 -10.71 -25.80 -2.85
C ILE A 455 -9.27 -26.31 -2.95
N GLY A 456 -8.97 -27.46 -2.34
CA GLY A 456 -7.62 -28.05 -2.40
C GLY A 456 -7.17 -28.38 -3.83
N GLY A 457 -8.11 -28.80 -4.68
CA GLY A 457 -7.87 -29.06 -6.11
C GLY A 457 -7.47 -27.80 -6.87
N LEU A 458 -8.20 -26.70 -6.67
CA LEU A 458 -7.93 -25.43 -7.35
C LEU A 458 -6.64 -24.79 -6.84
N GLN A 459 -6.39 -24.82 -5.52
CA GLN A 459 -5.12 -24.40 -4.93
C GLN A 459 -3.92 -25.20 -5.46
N SER A 460 -4.09 -26.50 -5.71
CA SER A 460 -3.04 -27.34 -6.29
C SER A 460 -2.81 -27.04 -7.78
N TRP A 461 -3.88 -26.74 -8.52
CA TRP A 461 -3.80 -26.31 -9.90
C TRP A 461 -3.06 -24.97 -10.02
N ASP A 462 -3.41 -24.00 -9.16
CA ASP A 462 -2.79 -22.68 -9.10
C ASP A 462 -1.29 -22.77 -8.82
N LYS A 463 -0.89 -23.51 -7.77
CA LYS A 463 0.53 -23.80 -7.47
C LYS A 463 1.27 -24.41 -8.65
N LYS A 464 0.63 -25.34 -9.36
CA LYS A 464 1.25 -25.96 -10.54
C LYS A 464 1.48 -24.94 -11.65
N LYS A 465 0.54 -24.03 -11.89
CA LYS A 465 0.69 -22.94 -12.87
C LYS A 465 1.79 -21.97 -12.47
N ALA A 466 1.82 -21.57 -11.20
CA ALA A 466 2.92 -20.78 -10.63
C ALA A 466 4.28 -21.40 -10.91
N PHE A 467 4.44 -22.70 -10.66
CA PHE A 467 5.72 -23.39 -10.81
C PHE A 467 6.12 -23.61 -12.27
N GLU A 468 5.15 -23.58 -13.19
CA GLU A 468 5.42 -23.60 -14.64
C GLU A 468 5.88 -22.22 -15.14
N SER A 469 5.46 -21.13 -14.49
CA SER A 469 5.75 -19.74 -14.88
C SER A 469 6.96 -19.13 -14.16
N LEU A 470 7.17 -19.45 -12.87
CA LEU A 470 8.23 -18.90 -12.05
C LEU A 470 9.62 -19.30 -12.57
N GLU A 471 10.44 -18.32 -12.91
CA GLU A 471 11.85 -18.56 -13.29
C GLU A 471 12.77 -18.70 -12.07
N ARG A 472 12.31 -18.22 -10.91
CA ARG A 472 13.00 -18.38 -9.62
C ARG A 472 12.59 -19.68 -8.90
N PRO A 473 13.46 -20.22 -8.03
CA PRO A 473 13.05 -21.30 -7.13
C PRO A 473 11.97 -20.81 -6.17
N PHE A 474 10.93 -21.63 -6.04
CA PHE A 474 9.94 -21.52 -4.97
C PHE A 474 10.52 -22.15 -3.70
N ASP A 475 10.80 -21.33 -2.70
CA ASP A 475 11.50 -21.78 -1.48
C ASP A 475 11.02 -20.97 -0.26
N PRO A 476 10.10 -21.52 0.55
CA PRO A 476 9.59 -20.85 1.75
C PRO A 476 10.64 -20.73 2.87
N ASP A 477 11.75 -21.49 2.82
CA ASP A 477 12.82 -21.46 3.82
C ASP A 477 13.96 -20.47 3.46
N ALA A 478 13.94 -19.91 2.25
CA ALA A 478 14.96 -18.99 1.75
C ALA A 478 14.89 -17.57 2.39
N PRO A 479 15.92 -16.70 2.20
CA PRO A 479 15.83 -15.27 2.52
C PRO A 479 14.57 -14.62 1.94
N ARG A 480 13.92 -13.71 2.69
CA ARG A 480 12.60 -13.16 2.36
C ARG A 480 12.64 -12.36 1.07
N PHE A 481 13.74 -11.65 0.87
CA PHE A 481 13.95 -10.82 -0.28
C PHE A 481 14.92 -11.49 -1.26
N ILE A 482 14.71 -11.20 -2.53
CA ILE A 482 15.52 -11.61 -3.67
C ILE A 482 16.24 -10.35 -4.12
N ASP A 483 17.57 -10.38 -4.12
CA ASP A 483 18.36 -9.28 -4.66
C ASP A 483 18.06 -9.10 -6.16
N TYR A 484 18.03 -7.85 -6.62
CA TYR A 484 17.73 -7.54 -8.02
C TYR A 484 18.67 -8.26 -9.00
N THR A 485 19.97 -8.32 -8.69
CA THR A 485 20.96 -9.00 -9.53
C THR A 485 20.67 -10.49 -9.70
N ASP A 486 20.17 -11.11 -8.64
CA ASP A 486 19.76 -12.51 -8.57
C ASP A 486 18.47 -12.77 -9.37
N HIS A 487 17.60 -11.77 -9.48
CA HIS A 487 16.43 -11.78 -10.35
C HIS A 487 16.83 -11.60 -11.81
N ALA A 488 17.64 -10.59 -12.11
CA ALA A 488 18.11 -10.29 -13.46
C ALA A 488 18.83 -11.47 -14.12
N ASP A 489 19.58 -12.25 -13.35
CA ASP A 489 20.21 -13.48 -13.85
C ASP A 489 19.24 -14.60 -14.20
N ARG A 490 18.08 -14.64 -13.55
CA ARG A 490 17.08 -15.69 -13.76
C ARG A 490 16.13 -15.33 -14.88
N TYR A 491 15.60 -14.10 -14.84
CA TYR A 491 14.59 -13.57 -15.76
C TYR A 491 15.17 -12.86 -16.99
N ASP A 492 16.51 -12.84 -17.16
CA ASP A 492 17.21 -12.17 -18.27
C ASP A 492 16.88 -10.66 -18.40
N THR A 493 16.63 -9.99 -17.27
CA THR A 493 16.31 -8.55 -17.22
C THR A 493 17.57 -7.68 -17.25
N GLU A 494 17.44 -6.42 -17.70
CA GLU A 494 18.58 -5.49 -17.78
C GLU A 494 19.16 -5.21 -16.39
N ARG A 495 20.50 -5.24 -16.27
CA ARG A 495 21.18 -4.86 -15.03
C ARG A 495 21.42 -3.35 -15.01
N ASN A 496 21.20 -2.73 -13.85
CA ASN A 496 21.36 -1.29 -13.62
C ASN A 496 20.59 -0.42 -14.64
N PRO A 497 19.29 -0.67 -14.88
CA PRO A 497 18.50 0.14 -15.80
C PRO A 497 18.57 1.63 -15.43
N HIS A 498 18.72 1.98 -14.14
CA HIS A 498 18.88 3.36 -13.67
C HIS A 498 20.07 4.15 -14.26
N GLU A 499 21.03 3.50 -14.94
CA GLU A 499 22.12 4.17 -15.66
C GLU A 499 21.72 4.62 -17.07
N ALA A 500 20.61 4.11 -17.61
CA ALA A 500 20.03 4.57 -18.87
C ALA A 500 19.27 5.89 -18.69
N ASP A 501 19.02 6.59 -19.80
CA ASP A 501 18.21 7.81 -19.79
C ASP A 501 16.73 7.41 -19.79
N HIS A 502 15.99 7.87 -18.78
CA HIS A 502 14.58 7.54 -18.49
C HIS A 502 13.72 8.79 -18.44
#